data_AF-A0AAD0RWV2-F1
#
_entry.id   AF-A0AAD0RWV2-F1
#
_cell.length_a   1.000
_cell.length_b   1.000
_cell.length_c   1.000
_cell.angle_alpha   90.00
_cell.angle_beta   90.00
_cell.angle_gamma   90.00
#
_symmetry.space_group_name_H-M   'P 1'
#
loop_
_entity.id
_entity.type
_entity.pdbx_description
1 polymer ?
#
loop_
_entity_poly.entity_id
_entity_poly.type
_entity_poly.pdbx_seq_one_letter_code
_entity_poly.pdbx_strand_id
1 'polypeptide(L)'
;MANHKLELGKELIAGISQLGNVLGYYVEEEFPVDTAICGEPPAVDVAWFSKKGNRFPLFIFEVESKATNGMTNNPLKVYAQESSTFEKPLFFFHVVAQGGENSARPRNLEAQYGKNNYRIYLVGSVSANAFIKDVLNQHTRVRNDIDYLSLHQLLSSKLWCEKVTYPEVLMFSASLGLSRNEVISSYVRMTRFDFDLLPDFIQLIAEDSHLGFTNVILDSYIGSQYYVPILCSLLCGMSKNKEESQHWSSMLIEWQDNNSYIPMIAPSFGLSRDYDEFILGFSPQLICLCIVLASKKGQFERYLIEVLGGILDKVGNCWAGLNTAIYLLHISAALRLSTPYDKAKCFLEKFEKISERNIYQPPSVVSILEGEFDDYFEHGSGVKIPSMEVFTDLCVKQYQTSYCDLPLLALNALDDDSYIYEWSNDLVGSLWKNSTLNSIMRD
;
A
#
# COMPACT_ATOMS: atom_id res chain seq x y z
N MET A 1 26.73 38.85 -0.64
CA MET A 1 26.01 37.55 -0.67
C MET A 1 26.70 36.56 -1.59
N ALA A 2 27.12 35.41 -1.06
CA ALA A 2 27.68 34.33 -1.86
C ALA A 2 26.56 33.34 -2.22
N ASN A 3 25.69 33.70 -3.17
CA ASN A 3 24.75 32.72 -3.74
C ASN A 3 25.56 31.47 -4.12
N HIS A 4 25.10 30.30 -3.68
CA HIS A 4 25.68 29.02 -4.11
C HIS A 4 25.77 29.03 -5.64
N LYS A 5 26.99 29.12 -6.17
CA LYS A 5 27.20 29.24 -7.62
C LYS A 5 27.13 27.89 -8.33
N LEU A 6 27.28 26.82 -7.58
CA LEU A 6 27.33 25.45 -8.08
C LEU A 6 25.96 24.81 -8.01
N GLU A 7 25.54 24.21 -9.12
CA GLU A 7 24.20 23.63 -9.29
C GLU A 7 23.87 22.59 -8.21
N LEU A 8 24.85 21.75 -7.85
CA LEU A 8 24.70 20.73 -6.81
C LEU A 8 24.30 21.29 -5.44
N GLY A 9 24.82 22.46 -5.06
CA GLY A 9 24.46 23.11 -3.80
C GLY A 9 23.02 23.63 -3.82
N LYS A 10 22.61 24.24 -4.95
CA LYS A 10 21.25 24.74 -5.14
C LYS A 10 20.21 23.62 -5.15
N GLU A 11 20.50 22.53 -5.86
CA GLU A 11 19.61 21.36 -5.90
C GLU A 11 19.42 20.75 -4.50
N LEU A 12 20.48 20.69 -3.69
CA LEU A 12 20.41 20.17 -2.34
C LEU A 12 19.63 21.11 -1.41
N ILE A 13 19.83 22.43 -1.52
CA ILE A 13 19.02 23.43 -0.81
C ILE A 13 17.55 23.27 -1.17
N ALA A 14 17.23 23.23 -2.46
CA ALA A 14 15.85 23.03 -2.93
C ALA A 14 15.25 21.70 -2.42
N GLY A 15 16.03 20.62 -2.44
CA GLY A 15 15.63 19.32 -1.90
C GLY A 15 15.34 19.34 -0.41
N ILE A 16 16.17 20.03 0.38
CA ILE A 16 15.97 20.25 1.82
C ILE A 16 14.74 21.12 2.05
N SER A 17 14.59 22.23 1.33
CA SER A 17 13.43 23.10 1.46
C SER A 17 12.12 22.37 1.19
N GLN A 18 12.06 21.57 0.13
CA GLN A 18 10.88 20.75 -0.18
C GLN A 18 10.63 19.68 0.88
N LEU A 19 11.67 19.04 1.42
CA LEU A 19 11.53 18.09 2.53
C LEU A 19 10.91 18.75 3.76
N GLY A 20 11.34 19.97 4.11
CA GLY A 20 10.75 20.73 5.22
C GLY A 20 9.26 20.99 5.02
N ASN A 21 8.87 21.40 3.80
CA ASN A 21 7.46 21.63 3.46
C ASN A 21 6.62 20.35 3.53
N VAL A 22 7.12 19.24 2.98
CA VAL A 22 6.45 17.92 3.03
C VAL A 22 6.29 17.42 4.46
N LEU A 23 7.27 17.66 5.33
CA LEU A 23 7.19 17.36 6.77
C LEU A 23 6.37 18.39 7.56
N GLY A 24 5.72 19.34 6.88
CA GLY A 24 4.79 20.31 7.46
C GLY A 24 5.46 21.49 8.20
N TYR A 25 6.74 21.76 7.96
CA TYR A 25 7.44 22.92 8.49
C TYR A 25 7.24 24.14 7.59
N TYR A 26 7.37 25.32 8.19
CA TYR A 26 7.53 26.55 7.42
C TYR A 26 9.03 26.75 7.16
N VAL A 27 9.41 26.88 5.89
CA VAL A 27 10.80 26.94 5.45
C VAL A 27 11.16 28.35 4.99
N GLU A 28 12.32 28.84 5.43
CA GLU A 28 12.96 30.04 4.88
C GLU A 28 14.37 29.72 4.41
N GLU A 29 14.72 30.20 3.22
CA GLU A 29 16.07 30.13 2.65
C GLU A 29 16.83 31.43 2.95
N GLU A 30 18.15 31.33 3.14
CA GLU A 30 19.04 32.47 3.44
C GLU A 30 18.59 33.24 4.71
N PHE A 31 18.31 32.51 5.79
CA PHE A 31 17.77 33.08 7.02
C PHE A 31 18.85 33.78 7.85
N PRO A 32 18.67 35.06 8.23
CA PRO A 32 19.66 35.80 9.01
C PRO A 32 19.70 35.35 10.48
N VAL A 33 20.91 35.10 10.99
CA VAL A 33 21.16 34.66 12.37
C VAL A 33 21.35 35.86 13.33
N ASP A 34 21.58 37.06 12.79
CA ASP A 34 21.75 38.29 13.57
C ASP A 34 21.15 39.50 12.84
N THR A 35 20.86 40.57 13.59
CA THR A 35 20.61 41.90 13.06
C THR A 35 21.93 42.56 12.66
N ALA A 36 22.04 43.04 11.43
CA ALA A 36 23.27 43.64 10.91
C ALA A 36 23.69 44.89 11.71
N ILE A 37 24.73 44.77 12.55
CA ILE A 37 25.35 45.91 13.23
C ILE A 37 26.42 46.56 12.33
N CYS A 38 27.11 45.77 11.49
CA CYS A 38 28.02 46.26 10.45
C CYS A 38 28.26 45.18 9.39
N GLY A 39 27.96 45.44 8.10
CA GLY A 39 28.03 44.45 7.01
C GLY A 39 26.73 43.66 6.79
N GLU A 40 26.76 42.65 5.92
CA GLU A 40 25.63 41.70 5.76
C GLU A 40 25.58 40.76 6.99
N PRO A 41 24.40 40.53 7.58
CA PRO A 41 24.29 39.65 8.74
C PRO A 41 24.61 38.20 8.32
N PRO A 42 25.28 37.41 9.19
CA PRO A 42 25.53 36.01 8.90
C PRO A 42 24.18 35.30 8.71
N ALA A 43 24.04 34.58 7.59
CA ALA A 43 22.85 33.82 7.27
C ALA A 43 23.17 32.32 7.17
N VAL A 44 22.15 31.51 7.43
CA VAL A 44 22.15 30.07 7.20
C VAL A 44 21.36 29.75 5.94
N ASP A 45 21.78 28.72 5.21
CA ASP A 45 21.23 28.42 3.88
C ASP A 45 19.74 28.07 3.95
N VAL A 46 19.34 27.21 4.90
CA VAL A 46 17.91 26.85 5.10
C VAL A 46 17.58 26.78 6.59
N ALA A 47 16.45 27.35 6.97
CA ALA A 47 15.91 27.33 8.32
C ALA A 47 14.46 26.80 8.30
N TRP A 48 14.16 25.84 9.18
CA TRP A 48 12.81 25.29 9.34
C TRP A 48 12.20 25.73 10.66
N PHE A 49 10.97 26.21 10.59
CA PHE A 49 10.18 26.70 11.72
C PHE A 49 8.95 25.82 11.92
N SER A 50 8.48 25.72 13.15
CA SER A 50 7.25 24.97 13.45
C SER A 50 6.01 25.56 12.75
N LYS A 51 6.01 26.88 12.53
CA LYS A 51 4.97 27.66 11.83
C LYS A 51 5.52 29.01 11.40
N LYS A 52 4.85 29.65 10.45
CA LYS A 52 5.15 31.02 10.02
C LYS A 52 5.06 32.01 11.18
N GLY A 53 6.04 32.91 11.27
CA GLY A 53 6.10 33.95 12.31
C GLY A 53 6.75 33.53 13.63
N ASN A 54 7.19 32.27 13.76
CA ASN A 54 8.10 31.91 14.85
C ASN A 54 9.42 32.67 14.69
N ARG A 55 9.96 33.16 15.81
CA ARG A 55 11.18 33.97 15.81
C ARG A 55 12.45 33.17 15.54
N PHE A 56 12.50 31.92 15.99
CA PHE A 56 13.70 31.09 15.93
C PHE A 56 13.41 29.73 15.27
N PRO A 57 14.35 29.21 14.47
CA PRO A 57 14.17 27.95 13.76
C PRO A 57 14.38 26.74 14.68
N LEU A 58 13.64 25.67 14.39
CA LEU A 58 13.85 24.37 15.02
C LEU A 58 15.05 23.66 14.41
N PHE A 59 15.19 23.73 13.09
CA PHE A 59 16.26 23.08 12.36
C PHE A 59 16.98 24.07 11.46
N ILE A 60 18.30 23.94 11.41
CA ILE A 60 19.17 24.73 10.54
C ILE A 60 19.94 23.79 9.64
N PHE A 61 20.05 24.15 8.37
CA PHE A 61 20.82 23.44 7.37
C PHE A 61 21.83 24.40 6.75
N GLU A 62 23.09 23.98 6.75
CA GLU A 62 24.15 24.62 5.97
C GLU A 62 24.63 23.64 4.92
N VAL A 63 24.70 24.08 3.67
CA VAL A 63 25.04 23.27 2.53
C VAL A 63 26.40 23.71 2.00
N GLU A 64 27.30 22.76 1.83
CA GLU A 64 28.61 23.00 1.25
C GLU A 64 28.77 22.16 -0.01
N SER A 65 29.23 22.77 -1.10
CA SER A 65 29.49 22.00 -2.32
C SER A 65 30.65 21.01 -2.11
N LYS A 66 31.67 21.39 -1.32
CA LYS A 66 32.85 20.57 -1.02
C LYS A 66 33.36 20.81 0.39
N ALA A 67 34.04 19.82 0.98
CA ALA A 67 34.65 19.97 2.29
C ALA A 67 35.88 20.91 2.28
N THR A 68 35.70 22.17 2.68
CA THR A 68 36.78 23.20 2.72
C THR A 68 37.17 23.60 4.15
N ASN A 69 38.23 24.39 4.30
CA ASN A 69 38.62 24.96 5.60
C ASN A 69 37.57 25.96 6.14
N GLY A 70 36.75 26.54 5.25
CA GLY A 70 35.71 27.50 5.60
C GLY A 70 34.53 26.90 6.37
N MET A 71 34.35 25.58 6.34
CA MET A 71 33.28 24.87 7.05
C MET A 71 33.23 25.15 8.56
N THR A 72 34.37 25.49 9.17
CA THR A 72 34.47 25.86 10.59
C THR A 72 33.67 27.12 10.93
N ASN A 73 33.43 27.99 9.95
CA ASN A 73 32.70 29.24 10.16
C ASN A 73 31.19 29.00 10.31
N ASN A 74 30.62 28.00 9.64
CA ASN A 74 29.18 27.71 9.66
C ASN A 74 28.65 27.41 11.08
N PRO A 75 29.24 26.49 11.89
CA PRO A 75 28.82 26.30 13.27
C PRO A 75 29.05 27.55 14.13
N LEU A 76 30.08 28.36 13.85
CA LEU A 76 30.31 29.60 14.59
C LEU A 76 29.22 30.66 14.33
N LYS A 77 28.67 30.76 13.11
CA LYS A 77 27.55 31.67 12.80
C LYS A 77 26.42 31.52 13.82
N VAL A 78 26.09 30.27 14.15
CA VAL A 78 24.99 29.90 15.05
C VAL A 78 25.45 29.83 16.49
N TYR A 79 26.44 29.01 16.82
CA TYR A 79 26.77 28.70 18.22
C TYR A 79 27.51 29.82 18.95
N ALA A 80 28.17 30.74 18.25
CA ALA A 80 28.85 31.87 18.90
C ALA A 80 27.88 32.96 19.38
N GLN A 81 26.63 32.98 18.88
CA GLN A 81 25.65 33.98 19.29
C GLN A 81 25.20 33.77 20.74
N GLU A 82 24.87 34.84 21.45
CA GLU A 82 24.23 34.72 22.74
C GLU A 82 22.79 34.20 22.59
N SER A 83 22.32 33.34 23.49
CA SER A 83 20.97 32.77 23.43
C SER A 83 19.85 33.81 23.57
N SER A 84 20.15 34.97 24.17
CA SER A 84 19.27 36.15 24.22
C SER A 84 19.01 36.76 22.83
N THR A 85 19.98 36.66 21.93
CA THR A 85 19.93 37.21 20.57
C THR A 85 19.45 36.17 19.57
N PHE A 86 19.95 34.94 19.70
CA PHE A 86 19.61 33.81 18.83
C PHE A 86 19.50 32.51 19.62
N GLU A 87 18.27 32.00 19.74
CA GLU A 87 17.99 30.71 20.37
C GLU A 87 18.59 29.57 19.53
N LYS A 88 19.25 28.60 20.19
CA LYS A 88 19.92 27.51 19.48
C LYS A 88 18.88 26.54 18.91
N PRO A 89 19.08 26.04 17.67
CA PRO A 89 18.14 25.12 17.06
C PRO A 89 18.10 23.80 17.83
N LEU A 90 17.00 23.07 17.66
CA LEU A 90 16.89 21.69 18.13
C LEU A 90 17.97 20.81 17.51
N PHE A 91 18.28 21.04 16.24
CA PHE A 91 19.36 20.37 15.53
C PHE A 91 19.93 21.23 14.41
N PHE A 92 21.25 21.12 14.22
CA PHE A 92 21.99 21.76 13.13
C PHE A 92 22.60 20.68 12.22
N PHE A 93 22.03 20.56 11.03
CA PHE A 93 22.53 19.72 9.94
C PHE A 93 23.52 20.50 9.08
N HIS A 94 24.72 19.95 8.90
CA HIS A 94 25.71 20.50 7.96
C HIS A 94 25.94 19.50 6.84
N VAL A 95 25.50 19.83 5.64
CA VAL A 95 25.40 18.88 4.52
C VAL A 95 26.45 19.22 3.47
N VAL A 96 27.30 18.26 3.12
CA VAL A 96 28.35 18.44 2.10
C VAL A 96 28.00 17.60 0.87
N ALA A 97 27.82 18.25 -0.28
CA ALA A 97 27.43 17.60 -1.52
C ALA A 97 28.53 16.67 -2.08
N GLN A 98 29.81 17.06 -2.00
CA GLN A 98 30.94 16.25 -2.45
C GLN A 98 32.07 16.17 -1.42
N GLY A 99 32.44 14.96 -1.01
CA GLY A 99 33.56 14.72 -0.11
C GLY A 99 33.97 13.26 -0.09
N GLY A 100 35.27 12.99 0.07
CA GLY A 100 35.74 11.63 0.31
C GLY A 100 35.39 11.18 1.73
N GLU A 101 34.93 9.93 1.88
CA GLU A 101 34.50 9.31 3.14
C GLU A 101 35.54 9.44 4.28
N ASN A 102 36.82 9.63 3.93
CA ASN A 102 37.92 9.67 4.88
C ASN A 102 38.48 11.06 5.21
N SER A 103 37.74 12.14 5.00
CA SER A 103 38.20 13.47 5.45
C SER A 103 38.27 13.57 6.98
N ALA A 104 39.44 13.93 7.52
CA ALA A 104 39.61 14.20 8.96
C ALA A 104 38.86 15.46 9.41
N ARG A 105 38.52 16.37 8.48
CA ARG A 105 37.94 17.68 8.81
C ARG A 105 36.49 17.59 9.32
N PRO A 106 35.54 16.93 8.61
CA PRO A 106 34.21 16.70 9.16
C PRO A 106 34.24 16.03 10.53
N ARG A 107 35.08 14.99 10.68
CA ARG A 107 35.22 14.27 11.95
C ARG A 107 35.68 15.16 13.11
N ASN A 108 36.67 16.03 12.88
CA ASN A 108 37.13 16.96 13.91
C ASN A 108 36.07 18.00 14.29
N LEU A 109 35.32 18.51 13.30
CA LEU A 109 34.23 19.46 13.54
C LEU A 109 33.08 18.81 14.32
N GLU A 110 32.68 17.59 13.95
CA GLU A 110 31.69 16.83 14.71
C GLU A 110 32.16 16.52 16.13
N ALA A 111 33.44 16.16 16.32
CA ALA A 111 33.97 15.92 17.66
C ALA A 111 33.92 17.19 18.55
N GLN A 112 34.11 18.36 17.95
CA GLN A 112 34.07 19.65 18.66
C GLN A 112 32.64 20.10 18.97
N TYR A 113 31.73 20.05 17.99
CA TYR A 113 30.39 20.64 18.11
C TYR A 113 29.26 19.62 18.31
N GLY A 114 29.51 18.33 18.12
CA GLY A 114 28.47 17.29 18.10
C GLY A 114 27.69 17.13 19.41
N LYS A 115 28.25 17.58 20.54
CA LYS A 115 27.55 17.66 21.83
C LYS A 115 26.41 18.69 21.84
N ASN A 116 26.34 19.57 20.84
CA ASN A 116 25.35 20.64 20.72
C ASN A 116 24.29 20.34 19.66
N ASN A 117 23.92 19.06 19.45
CA ASN A 117 22.98 18.63 18.40
C ASN A 117 23.41 19.08 16.99
N TYR A 118 24.69 18.89 16.68
CA TYR A 118 25.30 19.22 15.39
C TYR A 118 25.84 17.97 14.73
N ARG A 119 25.59 17.80 13.43
CA ARG A 119 26.14 16.68 12.67
C ARG A 119 26.40 17.04 11.22
N ILE A 120 27.42 16.40 10.65
CA ILE A 120 27.84 16.60 9.26
C ILE A 120 27.46 15.37 8.43
N TYR A 121 26.88 15.60 7.25
CA TYR A 121 26.49 14.53 6.32
C TYR A 121 27.19 14.72 4.98
N LEU A 122 27.69 13.63 4.40
CA LEU A 122 28.43 13.63 3.14
C LEU A 122 27.57 12.97 2.06
N VAL A 123 26.72 13.75 1.38
CA VAL A 123 25.67 13.22 0.48
C VAL A 123 26.25 12.52 -0.75
N GLY A 124 27.43 12.92 -1.24
CA GLY A 124 28.05 12.37 -2.45
C GLY A 124 28.59 10.94 -2.35
N SER A 125 28.52 10.27 -1.19
CA SER A 125 29.06 8.93 -0.97
C SER A 125 28.11 8.04 -0.16
N VAL A 126 26.88 7.81 -0.61
CA VAL A 126 25.88 6.91 0.03
C VAL A 126 25.20 7.49 1.29
N SER A 127 25.62 8.66 1.81
CA SER A 127 25.13 9.19 3.10
C SER A 127 23.84 10.03 3.06
N ALA A 128 23.16 10.17 1.91
CA ALA A 128 21.90 10.90 1.87
C ALA A 128 20.78 10.17 2.64
N ASN A 129 20.73 8.83 2.62
CA ASN A 129 19.82 8.05 3.47
C ASN A 129 20.05 8.38 4.95
N ALA A 130 21.30 8.40 5.40
CA ALA A 130 21.63 8.71 6.80
C ALA A 130 21.20 10.13 7.20
N PHE A 131 21.34 11.09 6.29
CA PHE A 131 20.86 12.46 6.48
C PHE A 131 19.33 12.49 6.66
N ILE A 132 18.58 11.95 5.70
CA ILE A 132 17.11 12.00 5.77
C ILE A 132 16.59 11.19 6.96
N LYS A 133 17.17 10.02 7.26
CA LYS A 133 16.80 9.23 8.44
C LYS A 133 17.02 10.01 9.73
N ASP A 134 18.12 10.75 9.87
CA ASP A 134 18.32 11.58 11.07
C ASP A 134 17.35 12.77 11.12
N VAL A 135 17.05 13.40 9.98
CA VAL A 135 15.98 14.42 9.89
C VAL A 135 14.64 13.87 10.36
N LEU A 136 14.23 12.68 9.90
CA LEU A 136 13.01 12.01 10.34
C LEU A 136 13.05 11.66 11.83
N ASN A 137 14.20 11.21 12.33
CA ASN A 137 14.39 10.94 13.75
C ASN A 137 14.26 12.22 14.59
N GLN A 138 14.81 13.35 14.14
CA GLN A 138 14.61 14.63 14.83
C GLN A 138 13.17 15.13 14.70
N HIS A 139 12.50 14.86 13.58
CA HIS A 139 11.10 15.19 13.37
C HIS A 139 10.20 14.53 14.45
N THR A 140 10.47 13.27 14.84
CA THR A 140 9.71 12.58 15.92
C THR A 140 9.71 13.32 17.27
N ARG A 141 10.70 14.19 17.51
CA ARG A 141 10.80 14.99 18.74
C ARG A 141 9.86 16.21 18.74
N VAL A 142 9.35 16.58 17.57
CA VAL A 142 8.50 17.76 17.36
C VAL A 142 7.08 17.34 17.00
N ARG A 143 6.94 16.31 16.16
CA ARG A 143 5.70 15.85 15.56
C ARG A 143 5.71 14.34 15.37
N ASN A 144 4.53 13.74 15.27
CA ASN A 144 4.35 12.30 15.08
C ASN A 144 3.59 11.95 13.79
N ASP A 145 3.32 12.94 12.94
CA ASP A 145 2.57 12.85 11.69
C ASP A 145 3.48 13.04 10.47
N ILE A 146 3.21 12.29 9.40
CA ILE A 146 3.89 12.44 8.12
C ILE A 146 2.96 12.04 6.96
N ASP A 147 2.97 12.83 5.89
CA ASP A 147 2.34 12.45 4.62
C ASP A 147 3.28 11.56 3.82
N TYR A 148 3.05 10.24 3.88
CA TYR A 148 3.84 9.24 3.16
C TYR A 148 3.75 9.39 1.64
N LEU A 149 2.61 9.82 1.09
CA LEU A 149 2.45 9.99 -0.35
C LEU A 149 3.31 11.15 -0.84
N SER A 150 3.24 12.30 -0.16
CA SER A 150 4.07 13.46 -0.47
C SER A 150 5.56 13.17 -0.25
N LEU A 151 5.89 12.40 0.78
CA LEU A 151 7.28 11.98 1.03
C LEU A 151 7.80 11.07 -0.09
N HIS A 152 7.04 10.06 -0.51
CA HIS A 152 7.41 9.19 -1.63
C HIS A 152 7.60 9.98 -2.92
N GLN A 153 6.66 10.86 -3.28
CA GLN A 153 6.78 11.73 -4.45
C GLN A 153 8.05 12.58 -4.42
N LEU A 154 8.40 13.13 -3.26
CA LEU A 154 9.63 13.91 -3.09
C LEU A 154 10.89 13.05 -3.25
N LEU A 155 10.96 11.91 -2.57
CA LEU A 155 12.13 11.03 -2.59
C LEU A 155 12.36 10.40 -3.97
N SER A 156 11.29 10.18 -4.73
CA SER A 156 11.33 9.70 -6.11
C SER A 156 11.51 10.81 -7.15
N SER A 157 11.52 12.08 -6.74
CA SER A 157 11.73 13.22 -7.65
C SER A 157 13.20 13.36 -8.05
N LYS A 158 13.47 14.14 -9.12
CA LYS A 158 14.84 14.46 -9.59
C LYS A 158 15.77 15.01 -8.50
N LEU A 159 15.21 15.63 -7.46
CA LEU A 159 15.99 16.17 -6.34
C LEU A 159 16.71 15.04 -5.58
N TRP A 160 16.06 13.87 -5.46
CA TRP A 160 16.46 12.78 -4.57
C TRP A 160 16.64 11.41 -5.24
N CYS A 161 16.07 11.15 -6.42
CA CYS A 161 15.89 9.81 -7.03
C CYS A 161 17.17 8.97 -7.29
N GLU A 162 18.36 9.54 -7.15
CA GLU A 162 19.65 8.82 -7.25
C GLU A 162 20.55 9.03 -6.02
N LYS A 163 20.07 9.82 -5.06
CA LYS A 163 20.79 10.16 -3.82
C LYS A 163 20.33 9.30 -2.66
N VAL A 164 19.08 8.79 -2.72
CA VAL A 164 18.46 8.00 -1.65
C VAL A 164 17.88 6.69 -2.17
N THR A 165 17.86 5.71 -1.29
CA THR A 165 17.03 4.50 -1.45
C THR A 165 15.69 4.81 -0.79
N TYR A 166 14.74 5.36 -1.55
CA TYR A 166 13.47 5.82 -0.98
C TYR A 166 12.68 4.73 -0.22
N PRO A 167 12.66 3.43 -0.62
CA PRO A 167 11.98 2.39 0.17
C PRO A 167 12.55 2.28 1.59
N GLU A 168 13.89 2.32 1.72
CA GLU A 168 14.56 2.27 3.03
C GLU A 168 14.24 3.48 3.92
N VAL A 169 14.00 4.65 3.33
CA VAL A 169 13.67 5.87 4.07
C VAL A 169 12.21 5.82 4.53
N LEU A 170 11.28 5.36 3.69
CA LEU A 170 9.87 5.19 4.02
C LEU A 170 9.66 4.11 5.09
N MET A 171 10.35 2.97 4.98
CA MET A 171 10.30 1.94 6.03
C MET A 171 10.92 2.43 7.34
N PHE A 172 11.96 3.27 7.27
CA PHE A 172 12.51 3.89 8.47
C PHE A 172 11.51 4.84 9.14
N SER A 173 10.78 5.68 8.39
CA SER A 173 9.74 6.53 8.99
C SER A 173 8.61 5.69 9.60
N ALA A 174 8.21 4.59 8.96
CA ALA A 174 7.24 3.65 9.53
C ALA A 174 7.75 3.03 10.85
N SER A 175 9.04 2.67 10.90
CA SER A 175 9.69 2.11 12.10
C SER A 175 9.73 3.08 13.28
N LEU A 176 9.70 4.39 13.01
CA LEU A 176 9.60 5.44 14.02
C LEU A 176 8.17 5.65 14.54
N GLY A 177 7.17 4.97 13.97
CA GLY A 177 5.76 5.11 14.35
C GLY A 177 5.10 6.41 13.86
N LEU A 178 5.67 7.08 12.86
CA LEU A 178 5.08 8.28 12.26
C LEU A 178 3.80 7.93 11.50
N SER A 179 2.71 8.67 11.72
CA SER A 179 1.39 8.44 11.11
C SER A 179 0.96 6.98 11.12
N ARG A 180 1.15 6.26 12.24
CA ARG A 180 0.98 4.80 12.35
C ARG A 180 -0.28 4.23 11.68
N ASN A 181 -1.41 4.93 11.78
CA ASN A 181 -2.70 4.48 11.24
C ASN A 181 -2.88 4.74 9.73
N GLU A 182 -2.00 5.54 9.12
CA GLU A 182 -2.05 5.92 7.71
C GLU A 182 -0.93 5.25 6.90
N VAL A 183 0.03 4.59 7.58
CA VAL A 183 1.16 3.92 6.92
C VAL A 183 0.65 2.90 5.91
N ILE A 184 -0.20 1.96 6.33
CA ILE A 184 -0.63 0.85 5.48
C ILE A 184 -1.46 1.38 4.29
N SER A 185 -2.38 2.31 4.52
CA SER A 185 -3.19 2.89 3.44
C SER A 185 -2.36 3.69 2.44
N SER A 186 -1.36 4.41 2.93
CA SER A 186 -0.39 5.08 2.06
C SER A 186 0.40 4.08 1.24
N TYR A 187 0.86 2.97 1.84
CA TYR A 187 1.56 1.91 1.09
C TYR A 187 0.66 1.23 0.06
N VAL A 188 -0.62 0.99 0.36
CA VAL A 188 -1.57 0.48 -0.65
C VAL A 188 -1.57 1.40 -1.88
N ARG A 189 -1.70 2.71 -1.69
CA ARG A 189 -1.72 3.70 -2.77
C ARG A 189 -0.39 3.79 -3.52
N MET A 190 0.73 3.86 -2.80
CA MET A 190 2.05 3.97 -3.42
C MET A 190 2.38 2.72 -4.24
N THR A 191 2.15 1.52 -3.68
CA THR A 191 2.50 0.25 -4.35
C THR A 191 1.69 -0.01 -5.62
N ARG A 192 0.49 0.57 -5.78
CA ARG A 192 -0.26 0.52 -7.05
C ARG A 192 0.50 1.11 -8.23
N PHE A 193 1.30 2.15 -7.98
CA PHE A 193 2.05 2.88 -9.00
C PHE A 193 3.56 2.57 -8.98
N ASP A 194 4.05 2.05 -7.85
CA ASP A 194 5.46 1.76 -7.61
C ASP A 194 5.63 0.39 -6.95
N PHE A 195 5.78 -0.64 -7.77
CA PHE A 195 5.81 -2.04 -7.32
C PHE A 195 7.08 -2.41 -6.55
N ASP A 196 8.12 -1.56 -6.59
CA ASP A 196 9.34 -1.73 -5.79
C ASP A 196 9.04 -1.66 -4.28
N LEU A 197 7.91 -1.05 -3.89
CA LEU A 197 7.43 -0.96 -2.50
C LEU A 197 6.62 -2.18 -2.05
N LEU A 198 6.36 -3.16 -2.92
CA LEU A 198 5.57 -4.35 -2.56
C LEU A 198 6.19 -5.13 -1.38
N PRO A 199 7.51 -5.40 -1.32
CA PRO A 199 8.09 -6.13 -0.20
C PRO A 199 7.86 -5.43 1.15
N ASP A 200 7.96 -4.11 1.16
CA ASP A 200 7.74 -3.27 2.34
C ASP A 200 6.26 -3.28 2.77
N PHE A 201 5.33 -3.15 1.81
CA PHE A 201 3.89 -3.29 2.09
C PHE A 201 3.56 -4.64 2.73
N ILE A 202 4.11 -5.73 2.19
CA ILE A 202 3.89 -7.09 2.70
C ILE A 202 4.46 -7.24 4.11
N GLN A 203 5.62 -6.66 4.39
CA GLN A 203 6.19 -6.63 5.73
C GLN A 203 5.27 -5.90 6.71
N LEU A 204 4.78 -4.71 6.35
CA LEU A 204 3.92 -3.89 7.21
C LEU A 204 2.60 -4.59 7.56
N ILE A 205 1.91 -5.20 6.58
CA ILE A 205 0.65 -5.91 6.86
C ILE A 205 0.88 -7.20 7.65
N ALA A 206 2.02 -7.88 7.45
CA ALA A 206 2.36 -9.06 8.24
C ALA A 206 2.65 -8.69 9.69
N GLU A 207 3.38 -7.59 9.94
CA GLU A 207 3.62 -7.07 11.29
C GLU A 207 2.31 -6.64 11.97
N ASP A 208 1.43 -5.93 11.25
CA ASP A 208 0.16 -5.44 11.82
C ASP A 208 -0.86 -6.56 12.08
N SER A 209 -0.76 -7.68 11.36
CA SER A 209 -1.61 -8.85 11.58
C SER A 209 -1.50 -9.40 13.01
N HIS A 210 -0.33 -9.29 13.65
CA HIS A 210 -0.11 -9.68 15.04
C HIS A 210 -0.90 -8.84 16.04
N LEU A 211 -1.37 -7.67 15.61
CA LEU A 211 -2.21 -6.76 16.36
C LEU A 211 -3.66 -6.80 15.89
N GLY A 212 -4.06 -7.83 15.13
CA GLY A 212 -5.40 -7.95 14.57
C GLY A 212 -5.73 -6.88 13.53
N PHE A 213 -4.71 -6.41 12.80
CA PHE A 213 -4.84 -5.35 11.80
C PHE A 213 -5.38 -4.01 12.33
N THR A 214 -5.01 -3.65 13.55
CA THR A 214 -5.54 -2.45 14.23
C THR A 214 -5.05 -1.12 13.66
N ASN A 215 -4.00 -1.13 12.82
CA ASN A 215 -3.49 0.08 12.18
C ASN A 215 -3.89 0.19 10.70
N VAL A 216 -4.75 -0.72 10.20
CA VAL A 216 -5.30 -0.65 8.84
C VAL A 216 -6.52 0.27 8.81
N ILE A 217 -6.36 1.49 8.27
CA ILE A 217 -7.47 2.40 7.99
C ILE A 217 -7.48 2.74 6.50
N LEU A 218 -8.46 2.19 5.77
CA LEU A 218 -8.62 2.39 4.33
C LEU A 218 -9.85 3.23 4.03
N ASP A 219 -9.74 4.12 3.03
CA ASP A 219 -10.82 5.07 2.69
C ASP A 219 -11.90 4.46 1.80
N SER A 220 -11.57 3.41 1.03
CA SER A 220 -12.54 2.74 0.16
C SER A 220 -13.54 1.92 1.00
N TYR A 221 -14.78 1.78 0.53
CA TYR A 221 -15.78 0.94 1.17
C TYR A 221 -15.28 -0.52 1.29
N ILE A 222 -14.76 -1.09 0.20
CA ILE A 222 -14.30 -2.49 0.23
C ILE A 222 -13.09 -2.65 1.13
N GLY A 223 -12.12 -1.74 1.01
CA GLY A 223 -10.94 -1.71 1.85
C GLY A 223 -11.34 -1.60 3.32
N SER A 224 -12.21 -0.66 3.69
CA SER A 224 -12.61 -0.47 5.09
C SER A 224 -13.38 -1.65 5.68
N GLN A 225 -14.24 -2.32 4.90
CA GLN A 225 -15.10 -3.41 5.39
C GLN A 225 -14.47 -4.81 5.27
N TYR A 226 -13.64 -5.03 4.25
CA TYR A 226 -13.20 -6.35 3.82
C TYR A 226 -11.68 -6.46 3.63
N TYR A 227 -10.87 -5.61 4.25
CA TYR A 227 -9.41 -5.74 4.17
C TYR A 227 -8.91 -7.07 4.75
N VAL A 228 -9.47 -7.57 5.86
CA VAL A 228 -8.99 -8.80 6.52
C VAL A 228 -8.95 -9.99 5.55
N PRO A 229 -10.03 -10.34 4.85
CA PRO A 229 -10.00 -11.46 3.91
C PRO A 229 -9.03 -11.23 2.75
N ILE A 230 -8.96 -10.00 2.23
CA ILE A 230 -8.07 -9.66 1.11
C ILE A 230 -6.59 -9.80 1.52
N LEU A 231 -6.19 -9.21 2.66
CA LEU A 231 -4.82 -9.23 3.16
C LEU A 231 -4.39 -10.63 3.60
N CYS A 232 -5.24 -11.37 4.34
CA CYS A 232 -4.93 -12.75 4.75
C CYS A 232 -4.78 -13.68 3.53
N SER A 233 -5.63 -13.54 2.51
CA SER A 233 -5.49 -14.33 1.29
C SER A 233 -4.23 -13.98 0.50
N LEU A 234 -3.87 -12.69 0.39
CA LEU A 234 -2.61 -12.26 -0.23
C LEU A 234 -1.40 -12.85 0.50
N LEU A 235 -1.34 -12.73 1.83
CA LEU A 235 -0.26 -13.29 2.66
C LEU A 235 -0.20 -14.82 2.56
N CYS A 236 -1.35 -15.50 2.48
CA CYS A 236 -1.43 -16.93 2.26
C CYS A 236 -0.80 -17.33 0.91
N GLY A 237 -1.11 -16.58 -0.17
CA GLY A 237 -0.52 -16.79 -1.49
C GLY A 237 0.98 -16.56 -1.53
N MET A 238 1.47 -15.58 -0.78
CA MET A 238 2.89 -15.23 -0.68
C MET A 238 3.69 -16.11 0.30
N SER A 239 3.01 -16.94 1.09
CA SER A 239 3.65 -17.82 2.08
C SER A 239 4.69 -18.74 1.44
N LYS A 240 5.84 -18.87 2.10
CA LYS A 240 6.97 -19.69 1.64
C LYS A 240 6.84 -21.14 2.11
N ASN A 241 6.13 -21.37 3.21
CA ASN A 241 5.96 -22.68 3.80
C ASN A 241 4.50 -22.97 4.21
N LYS A 242 4.26 -24.23 4.60
CA LYS A 242 2.93 -24.71 4.97
C LYS A 242 2.44 -24.10 6.30
N GLU A 243 3.33 -23.81 7.23
CA GLU A 243 2.97 -23.25 8.54
C GLU A 243 2.46 -21.82 8.40
N GLU A 244 3.15 -20.98 7.63
CA GLU A 244 2.71 -19.62 7.28
C GLU A 244 1.35 -19.64 6.58
N SER A 245 1.18 -20.44 5.53
CA SER A 245 -0.11 -20.52 4.83
C SER A 245 -1.24 -21.04 5.71
N GLN A 246 -0.95 -21.96 6.66
CA GLN A 246 -1.93 -22.42 7.64
C GLN A 246 -2.30 -21.33 8.66
N HIS A 247 -1.33 -20.52 9.11
CA HIS A 247 -1.59 -19.38 9.99
C HIS A 247 -2.57 -18.40 9.34
N TRP A 248 -2.29 -17.95 8.12
CA TRP A 248 -3.16 -17.02 7.40
C TRP A 248 -4.52 -17.63 7.06
N SER A 249 -4.56 -18.92 6.71
CA SER A 249 -5.83 -19.64 6.52
C SER A 249 -6.67 -19.65 7.79
N SER A 250 -6.04 -19.83 8.95
CA SER A 250 -6.74 -19.89 10.23
C SER A 250 -7.31 -18.52 10.62
N MET A 251 -6.54 -17.45 10.42
CA MET A 251 -7.04 -16.07 10.61
C MET A 251 -8.23 -15.76 9.70
N LEU A 252 -8.20 -16.25 8.45
CA LEU A 252 -9.31 -16.04 7.52
C LEU A 252 -10.58 -16.79 7.95
N ILE A 253 -10.44 -18.03 8.43
CA ILE A 253 -11.56 -18.80 8.98
C ILE A 253 -12.10 -18.12 10.25
N GLU A 254 -11.21 -17.64 11.13
CA GLU A 254 -11.59 -16.91 12.33
C GLU A 254 -12.34 -15.61 12.01
N TRP A 255 -11.87 -14.84 11.02
CA TRP A 255 -12.60 -13.67 10.52
C TRP A 255 -13.99 -14.05 10.02
N GLN A 256 -14.10 -15.14 9.28
CA GLN A 256 -15.37 -15.60 8.75
C GLN A 256 -16.34 -16.04 9.87
N ASP A 257 -15.86 -16.64 10.96
CA ASP A 257 -16.71 -17.29 11.96
C ASP A 257 -16.95 -16.47 13.24
N ASN A 258 -15.94 -15.72 13.70
CA ASN A 258 -15.89 -15.21 15.09
C ASN A 258 -15.97 -13.68 15.20
N ASN A 259 -16.14 -12.96 14.09
CA ASN A 259 -16.14 -11.50 14.12
C ASN A 259 -17.47 -10.88 14.62
N SER A 260 -18.54 -11.68 14.72
CA SER A 260 -19.83 -11.22 15.21
C SER A 260 -20.70 -12.36 15.77
N TYR A 261 -21.95 -12.07 16.14
CA TYR A 261 -22.94 -13.09 16.54
C TYR A 261 -23.32 -14.07 15.43
N ILE A 262 -22.95 -13.77 14.18
CA ILE A 262 -23.12 -14.61 12.99
C ILE A 262 -21.82 -14.64 12.17
N PRO A 263 -21.62 -15.64 11.29
CA PRO A 263 -20.52 -15.60 10.36
C PRO A 263 -20.61 -14.38 9.43
N MET A 264 -19.46 -13.83 9.02
CA MET A 264 -19.39 -12.62 8.18
C MET A 264 -20.14 -12.83 6.85
N ILE A 265 -19.87 -13.93 6.16
CA ILE A 265 -20.58 -14.33 4.95
C ILE A 265 -21.51 -15.51 5.29
N ALA A 266 -22.80 -15.27 5.47
CA ALA A 266 -23.77 -16.31 5.80
C ALA A 266 -25.07 -16.13 5.02
N PRO A 267 -25.81 -17.22 4.75
CA PRO A 267 -27.13 -17.15 4.13
C PRO A 267 -28.23 -16.73 5.14
N SER A 268 -27.96 -15.68 5.92
CA SER A 268 -28.81 -15.15 6.97
C SER A 268 -29.57 -13.93 6.45
N PHE A 269 -30.53 -14.17 5.55
CA PHE A 269 -31.26 -13.10 4.89
C PHE A 269 -32.22 -12.36 5.83
N GLY A 270 -32.47 -11.08 5.56
CA GLY A 270 -33.40 -10.23 6.31
C GLY A 270 -32.82 -9.60 7.57
N LEU A 271 -31.51 -9.68 7.77
CA LEU A 271 -30.80 -8.98 8.85
C LEU A 271 -30.76 -7.47 8.61
N SER A 272 -30.31 -7.10 7.41
CA SER A 272 -30.36 -5.74 6.88
C SER A 272 -30.33 -5.79 5.36
N ARG A 273 -30.83 -4.73 4.73
CA ARG A 273 -30.81 -4.61 3.26
C ARG A 273 -29.39 -4.64 2.70
N ASP A 274 -28.46 -3.94 3.36
CA ASP A 274 -27.06 -3.84 2.90
C ASP A 274 -26.33 -5.18 3.02
N TYR A 275 -26.65 -5.96 4.06
CA TYR A 275 -26.12 -7.31 4.21
C TYR A 275 -26.64 -8.25 3.13
N ASP A 276 -27.95 -8.26 2.89
CA ASP A 276 -28.55 -9.08 1.85
C ASP A 276 -27.95 -8.73 0.49
N GLU A 277 -27.80 -7.43 0.20
CA GLU A 277 -27.16 -6.93 -1.01
C GLU A 277 -25.72 -7.42 -1.16
N PHE A 278 -24.91 -7.33 -0.10
CA PHE A 278 -23.55 -7.84 -0.08
C PHE A 278 -23.49 -9.34 -0.36
N ILE A 279 -24.27 -10.15 0.38
CA ILE A 279 -24.26 -11.61 0.25
C ILE A 279 -24.63 -12.02 -1.16
N LEU A 280 -25.58 -11.33 -1.78
CA LEU A 280 -26.19 -11.70 -3.04
C LEU A 280 -25.47 -11.12 -4.27
N GLY A 281 -24.91 -9.93 -4.13
CA GLY A 281 -24.31 -9.17 -5.23
C GLY A 281 -22.78 -9.24 -5.31
N PHE A 282 -22.11 -9.42 -4.17
CA PHE A 282 -20.66 -9.21 -4.05
C PHE A 282 -19.89 -10.35 -3.39
N SER A 283 -20.49 -11.10 -2.46
CA SER A 283 -19.79 -12.18 -1.74
C SER A 283 -19.19 -13.27 -2.64
N PRO A 284 -19.80 -13.67 -3.79
CA PRO A 284 -19.18 -14.61 -4.72
C PRO A 284 -17.84 -14.13 -5.28
N GLN A 285 -17.75 -12.83 -5.59
CA GLN A 285 -16.57 -12.20 -6.15
C GLN A 285 -15.49 -12.00 -5.09
N LEU A 286 -15.87 -11.59 -3.88
CA LEU A 286 -14.93 -11.51 -2.75
C LEU A 286 -14.33 -12.88 -2.43
N ILE A 287 -15.14 -13.95 -2.42
CA ILE A 287 -14.65 -15.31 -2.21
C ILE A 287 -13.73 -15.75 -3.37
N CYS A 288 -14.09 -15.44 -4.61
CA CYS A 288 -13.24 -15.69 -5.77
C CYS A 288 -11.89 -14.99 -5.63
N LEU A 289 -11.89 -13.70 -5.26
CA LEU A 289 -10.69 -12.90 -4.98
C LEU A 289 -9.81 -13.57 -3.93
N CYS A 290 -10.40 -14.00 -2.80
CA CYS A 290 -9.66 -14.68 -1.73
C CYS A 290 -8.96 -15.95 -2.22
N ILE A 291 -9.66 -16.80 -2.99
CA ILE A 291 -9.12 -18.03 -3.55
C ILE A 291 -8.02 -17.75 -4.58
N VAL A 292 -8.23 -16.74 -5.42
CA VAL A 292 -7.27 -16.30 -6.44
C VAL A 292 -5.97 -15.80 -5.80
N LEU A 293 -6.08 -14.89 -4.82
CA LEU A 293 -4.93 -14.31 -4.12
C LEU A 293 -4.13 -15.38 -3.38
N ALA A 294 -4.81 -16.32 -2.73
CA ALA A 294 -4.14 -17.39 -2.01
C ALA A 294 -3.47 -18.42 -2.92
N SER A 295 -3.69 -18.37 -4.24
CA SER A 295 -2.95 -19.17 -5.22
C SER A 295 -2.96 -20.68 -4.91
N LYS A 296 -4.11 -21.23 -4.49
CA LYS A 296 -4.26 -22.65 -4.09
C LYS A 296 -3.47 -23.05 -2.84
N LYS A 297 -3.02 -22.07 -2.06
CA LYS A 297 -2.41 -22.26 -0.74
C LYS A 297 -3.46 -21.98 0.30
N GLY A 298 -3.61 -22.89 1.25
CA GLY A 298 -4.49 -22.70 2.39
C GLY A 298 -5.68 -23.64 2.42
N GLN A 299 -6.17 -23.88 3.63
CA GLN A 299 -7.27 -24.82 3.86
C GLN A 299 -8.64 -24.14 3.82
N PHE A 300 -8.67 -22.81 3.88
CA PHE A 300 -9.90 -22.02 3.89
C PHE A 300 -10.68 -22.07 2.57
N GLU A 301 -10.05 -22.46 1.45
CA GLU A 301 -10.70 -22.46 0.13
C GLU A 301 -11.94 -23.33 0.11
N ARG A 302 -11.84 -24.56 0.64
CA ARG A 302 -12.99 -25.47 0.75
C ARG A 302 -14.08 -24.89 1.64
N TYR A 303 -13.68 -24.23 2.71
CA TYR A 303 -14.60 -23.59 3.65
C TYR A 303 -15.41 -22.48 2.98
N LEU A 304 -14.78 -21.58 2.24
CA LEU A 304 -15.48 -20.51 1.52
C LEU A 304 -16.36 -21.05 0.37
N ILE A 305 -15.97 -22.16 -0.27
CA ILE A 305 -16.79 -22.84 -1.28
C ILE A 305 -18.06 -23.42 -0.65
N GLU A 306 -17.96 -23.99 0.55
CA GLU A 306 -19.12 -24.46 1.31
C GLU A 306 -20.05 -23.30 1.69
N VAL A 307 -19.51 -22.12 2.02
CA VAL A 307 -20.30 -20.90 2.25
C VAL A 307 -21.12 -20.51 1.01
N LEU A 308 -20.50 -20.45 -0.18
CA LEU A 308 -21.22 -20.18 -1.44
C LEU A 308 -22.29 -21.24 -1.72
N GLY A 309 -21.96 -22.51 -1.47
CA GLY A 309 -22.92 -23.59 -1.53
C GLY A 309 -24.12 -23.36 -0.62
N GLY A 310 -23.89 -22.93 0.62
CA GLY A 310 -24.94 -22.64 1.60
C GLY A 310 -25.83 -21.46 1.21
N ILE A 311 -25.25 -20.41 0.60
CA ILE A 311 -26.01 -19.30 0.00
C ILE A 311 -26.96 -19.82 -1.08
N LEU A 312 -26.45 -20.66 -1.98
CA LEU A 312 -27.24 -21.18 -3.09
C LEU A 312 -28.43 -22.05 -2.64
N ASP A 313 -28.31 -22.75 -1.51
CA ASP A 313 -29.40 -23.54 -0.93
C ASP A 313 -30.56 -22.69 -0.40
N LYS A 314 -30.29 -21.41 -0.10
CA LYS A 314 -31.23 -20.54 0.63
C LYS A 314 -31.83 -19.44 -0.24
N VAL A 315 -31.12 -18.99 -1.28
CA VAL A 315 -31.48 -17.80 -2.06
C VAL A 315 -32.68 -17.97 -2.98
N GLY A 316 -33.10 -19.22 -3.24
CA GLY A 316 -34.16 -19.53 -4.20
C GLY A 316 -33.73 -19.28 -5.65
N ASN A 317 -34.64 -19.45 -6.61
CA ASN A 317 -34.34 -19.19 -8.03
C ASN A 317 -34.46 -17.70 -8.34
N CYS A 318 -33.42 -16.92 -8.06
CA CYS A 318 -33.30 -15.52 -8.45
C CYS A 318 -31.95 -15.25 -9.16
N TRP A 319 -31.81 -14.06 -9.73
CA TRP A 319 -30.61 -13.68 -10.48
C TRP A 319 -29.38 -13.49 -9.57
N ALA A 320 -29.55 -13.17 -8.29
CA ALA A 320 -28.44 -13.18 -7.33
C ALA A 320 -27.91 -14.61 -7.10
N GLY A 321 -28.82 -15.58 -7.10
CA GLY A 321 -28.47 -17.00 -7.13
C GLY A 321 -27.73 -17.39 -8.40
N LEU A 322 -28.05 -16.78 -9.56
CA LEU A 322 -27.29 -16.98 -10.79
C LEU A 322 -25.85 -16.50 -10.63
N ASN A 323 -25.63 -15.29 -10.11
CA ASN A 323 -24.28 -14.77 -9.86
C ASN A 323 -23.47 -15.72 -8.97
N THR A 324 -24.06 -16.13 -7.85
CA THR A 324 -23.44 -17.11 -6.92
C THR A 324 -23.12 -18.43 -7.62
N ALA A 325 -24.04 -18.95 -8.43
CA ALA A 325 -23.84 -20.21 -9.14
C ALA A 325 -22.76 -20.11 -10.22
N ILE A 326 -22.65 -19.01 -10.97
CA ILE A 326 -21.61 -18.85 -12.01
C ILE A 326 -20.22 -18.83 -11.38
N TYR A 327 -20.02 -18.03 -10.33
CA TYR A 327 -18.74 -17.99 -9.62
C TYR A 327 -18.41 -19.33 -8.95
N LEU A 328 -19.40 -19.99 -8.32
CA LEU A 328 -19.22 -21.33 -7.75
C LEU A 328 -18.85 -22.36 -8.83
N LEU A 329 -19.44 -22.27 -10.03
CA LEU A 329 -19.12 -23.14 -11.16
C LEU A 329 -17.64 -23.00 -11.57
N HIS A 330 -17.18 -21.75 -11.78
CA HIS A 330 -15.79 -21.47 -12.14
C HIS A 330 -14.79 -21.91 -11.06
N ILE A 331 -15.03 -21.52 -9.81
CA ILE A 331 -14.16 -21.88 -8.68
C ILE A 331 -14.06 -23.41 -8.55
N SER A 332 -15.21 -24.09 -8.57
CA SER A 332 -15.27 -25.55 -8.43
C SER A 332 -14.52 -26.26 -9.55
N ALA A 333 -14.70 -25.82 -10.80
CA ALA A 333 -14.01 -26.41 -11.93
C ALA A 333 -12.49 -26.16 -11.89
N ALA A 334 -12.05 -24.93 -11.58
CA ALA A 334 -10.63 -24.59 -11.47
C ALA A 334 -9.91 -25.35 -10.34
N LEU A 335 -10.64 -25.77 -9.31
CA LEU A 335 -10.17 -26.58 -8.19
C LEU A 335 -10.49 -28.08 -8.31
N ARG A 336 -11.16 -28.50 -9.39
CA ARG A 336 -11.59 -29.89 -9.68
C ARG A 336 -12.48 -30.50 -8.59
N LEU A 337 -13.47 -29.74 -8.12
CA LEU A 337 -14.42 -30.14 -7.09
C LEU A 337 -15.78 -30.49 -7.72
N SER A 338 -16.06 -31.77 -7.90
CA SER A 338 -17.26 -32.24 -8.61
C SER A 338 -18.57 -31.89 -7.90
N THR A 339 -18.68 -32.11 -6.59
CA THR A 339 -19.93 -31.88 -5.84
C THR A 339 -20.42 -30.43 -5.92
N PRO A 340 -19.61 -29.40 -5.60
CA PRO A 340 -20.06 -28.01 -5.75
C PRO A 340 -20.22 -27.58 -7.22
N TYR A 341 -19.45 -28.16 -8.15
CA TYR A 341 -19.65 -27.93 -9.59
C TYR A 341 -21.03 -28.40 -10.05
N ASP A 342 -21.40 -29.64 -9.73
CA ASP A 342 -22.69 -30.22 -10.10
C ASP A 342 -23.85 -29.45 -9.46
N LYS A 343 -23.67 -28.99 -8.23
CA LYS A 343 -24.64 -28.12 -7.54
C LYS A 343 -24.87 -26.81 -8.30
N ALA A 344 -23.80 -26.10 -8.65
CA ALA A 344 -23.86 -24.85 -9.41
C ALA A 344 -24.51 -25.08 -10.78
N LYS A 345 -24.07 -26.13 -11.48
CA LYS A 345 -24.64 -26.55 -12.76
C LYS A 345 -26.15 -26.79 -12.68
N CYS A 346 -26.61 -27.61 -11.73
CA CYS A 346 -28.03 -27.91 -11.56
C CYS A 346 -28.86 -26.67 -11.22
N PHE A 347 -28.25 -25.65 -10.59
CA PHE A 347 -28.91 -24.38 -10.36
C PHE A 347 -29.03 -23.57 -11.65
N LEU A 348 -27.94 -23.41 -12.40
CA LEU A 348 -27.90 -22.66 -13.66
C LEU A 348 -28.86 -23.24 -14.71
N GLU A 349 -28.95 -24.56 -14.83
CA GLU A 349 -29.83 -25.24 -15.79
C GLU A 349 -31.33 -25.04 -15.47
N LYS A 350 -31.70 -24.53 -14.29
CA LYS A 350 -33.10 -24.14 -13.99
C LYS A 350 -33.49 -22.80 -14.63
N PHE A 351 -32.53 -22.02 -15.12
CA PHE A 351 -32.76 -20.72 -15.72
C PHE A 351 -32.75 -20.80 -17.24
N GLU A 352 -33.93 -20.74 -17.84
CA GLU A 352 -34.13 -20.92 -19.29
C GLU A 352 -33.67 -19.72 -20.14
N LYS A 353 -33.29 -18.59 -19.51
CA LYS A 353 -33.04 -17.32 -20.21
C LYS A 353 -31.61 -16.77 -20.10
N ILE A 354 -30.66 -17.49 -19.51
CA ILE A 354 -29.28 -16.99 -19.40
C ILE A 354 -28.50 -17.24 -20.70
N SER A 355 -27.73 -16.25 -21.17
CA SER A 355 -26.80 -16.43 -22.30
C SER A 355 -25.56 -17.25 -21.90
N GLU A 356 -25.00 -17.95 -22.87
CA GLU A 356 -23.72 -18.67 -22.69
C GLU A 356 -22.59 -17.70 -22.32
N ARG A 357 -22.62 -16.49 -22.87
CA ARG A 357 -21.64 -15.45 -22.58
C ARG A 357 -21.59 -15.13 -21.09
N ASN A 358 -22.73 -14.97 -20.42
CA ASN A 358 -22.74 -14.67 -18.97
C ASN A 358 -22.14 -15.81 -18.13
N ILE A 359 -22.23 -17.07 -18.59
CA ILE A 359 -21.63 -18.21 -17.90
C ILE A 359 -20.11 -18.16 -17.97
N TYR A 360 -19.54 -17.75 -19.11
CA TYR A 360 -18.10 -17.70 -19.31
C TYR A 360 -17.49 -16.31 -19.09
N GLN A 361 -18.28 -15.26 -18.94
CA GLN A 361 -17.89 -13.88 -18.68
C GLN A 361 -18.91 -13.30 -17.68
N PRO A 362 -18.84 -13.71 -16.40
CA PRO A 362 -19.80 -13.24 -15.40
C PRO A 362 -19.75 -11.71 -15.22
N PRO A 363 -20.86 -11.10 -14.81
CA PRO A 363 -20.86 -9.69 -14.40
C PRO A 363 -19.95 -9.49 -13.17
N SER A 364 -19.32 -8.31 -13.10
CA SER A 364 -18.41 -7.94 -12.01
C SER A 364 -19.11 -7.76 -10.67
N VAL A 365 -20.31 -7.19 -10.69
CA VAL A 365 -21.18 -7.05 -9.53
C VAL A 365 -22.62 -7.08 -10.00
N VAL A 366 -23.54 -7.45 -9.11
CA VAL A 366 -24.96 -7.43 -9.39
C VAL A 366 -25.66 -6.76 -8.21
N SER A 367 -26.43 -5.69 -8.45
CA SER A 367 -27.12 -4.97 -7.37
C SER A 367 -28.62 -5.23 -7.37
N ILE A 368 -29.19 -5.63 -6.22
CA ILE A 368 -30.62 -5.96 -6.13
C ILE A 368 -31.49 -4.73 -6.13
N LEU A 369 -30.86 -3.60 -5.86
CA LEU A 369 -31.51 -2.34 -5.65
C LEU A 369 -31.45 -1.47 -6.91
N GLU A 370 -30.42 -1.66 -7.74
CA GLU A 370 -30.08 -0.74 -8.81
C GLU A 370 -30.30 -1.29 -10.21
N GLY A 371 -30.64 -2.58 -10.38
CA GLY A 371 -30.86 -3.13 -11.70
C GLY A 371 -31.83 -4.30 -11.80
N GLU A 372 -32.35 -4.46 -13.00
CA GLU A 372 -33.13 -5.61 -13.47
C GLU A 372 -32.22 -6.68 -14.07
N PHE A 373 -32.78 -7.84 -14.41
CA PHE A 373 -32.02 -8.96 -14.99
C PHE A 373 -31.19 -8.52 -16.21
N ASP A 374 -31.80 -7.74 -17.10
CA ASP A 374 -31.22 -7.31 -18.38
C ASP A 374 -30.06 -6.32 -18.20
N ASP A 375 -29.95 -5.70 -17.02
CA ASP A 375 -28.86 -4.78 -16.69
C ASP A 375 -27.55 -5.54 -16.43
N TYR A 376 -27.63 -6.83 -16.07
CA TYR A 376 -26.48 -7.64 -15.65
C TYR A 376 -26.28 -8.91 -16.47
N PHE A 377 -27.37 -9.46 -17.02
CA PHE A 377 -27.37 -10.74 -17.70
C PHE A 377 -28.04 -10.61 -19.06
N GLU A 378 -27.27 -10.86 -20.11
CA GLU A 378 -27.81 -11.01 -21.46
C GLU A 378 -28.80 -12.19 -21.55
N HIS A 379 -29.93 -11.99 -22.24
CA HIS A 379 -30.89 -13.06 -22.54
C HIS A 379 -30.30 -14.07 -23.52
N GLY A 380 -30.50 -15.35 -23.23
CA GLY A 380 -30.17 -16.48 -24.09
C GLY A 380 -31.30 -17.49 -24.21
N SER A 381 -31.04 -18.58 -24.93
CA SER A 381 -32.01 -19.66 -25.18
C SER A 381 -31.87 -20.85 -24.22
N GLY A 382 -31.41 -20.61 -22.99
CA GLY A 382 -31.09 -21.64 -22.01
C GLY A 382 -29.81 -22.40 -22.37
N VAL A 383 -28.90 -22.54 -21.41
CA VAL A 383 -27.59 -23.14 -21.65
C VAL A 383 -27.51 -24.47 -20.94
N LYS A 384 -27.24 -25.54 -21.69
CA LYS A 384 -26.87 -26.83 -21.11
C LYS A 384 -25.40 -26.75 -20.67
N ILE A 385 -25.16 -26.76 -19.37
CA ILE A 385 -23.81 -26.61 -18.83
C ILE A 385 -23.04 -27.93 -19.09
N PRO A 386 -21.84 -27.88 -19.69
CA PRO A 386 -21.09 -29.09 -20.04
C PRO A 386 -20.59 -29.86 -18.79
N SER A 387 -19.93 -31.00 -19.01
CA SER A 387 -19.19 -31.66 -17.93
C SER A 387 -18.04 -30.76 -17.44
N MET A 388 -17.60 -30.97 -16.20
CA MET A 388 -16.49 -30.18 -15.62
C MET A 388 -15.22 -30.23 -16.46
N GLU A 389 -14.93 -31.38 -17.09
CA GLU A 389 -13.79 -31.57 -17.99
C GLU A 389 -13.89 -30.64 -19.21
N VAL A 390 -15.01 -30.69 -19.92
CA VAL A 390 -15.24 -29.85 -21.11
C VAL A 390 -15.29 -28.36 -20.74
N PHE A 391 -15.92 -28.01 -19.60
CA PHE A 391 -15.96 -26.65 -19.11
C PHE A 391 -14.56 -26.11 -18.78
N THR A 392 -13.73 -26.94 -18.16
CA THR A 392 -12.33 -26.62 -17.84
C THR A 392 -11.54 -26.33 -19.11
N ASP A 393 -11.63 -27.19 -20.12
CA ASP A 393 -10.92 -27.01 -21.40
C ASP A 393 -11.32 -25.70 -22.10
N LEU A 394 -12.62 -25.38 -22.10
CA LEU A 394 -13.14 -24.14 -22.67
C LEU A 394 -12.64 -22.91 -21.90
N CYS A 395 -12.70 -22.93 -20.57
CA CYS A 395 -12.24 -21.80 -19.75
C CYS A 395 -10.72 -21.59 -19.84
N VAL A 396 -9.93 -22.67 -19.80
CA VAL A 396 -8.47 -22.60 -19.98
C VAL A 396 -8.14 -21.95 -21.31
N LYS A 397 -8.80 -22.36 -22.39
CA LYS A 397 -8.61 -21.77 -23.72
C LYS A 397 -9.02 -20.30 -23.79
N GLN A 398 -10.14 -19.94 -23.16
CA GLN A 398 -10.67 -18.58 -23.16
C GLN A 398 -9.76 -17.61 -22.39
N TYR A 399 -9.25 -18.04 -21.24
CA TYR A 399 -8.50 -17.19 -20.31
C TYR A 399 -6.97 -17.35 -20.41
N GLN A 400 -6.47 -18.11 -21.40
CA GLN A 400 -5.04 -18.39 -21.57
C GLN A 400 -4.16 -17.13 -21.68
N THR A 401 -4.70 -16.02 -22.21
CA THR A 401 -3.98 -14.75 -22.37
C THR A 401 -4.28 -13.74 -21.27
N SER A 402 -5.16 -14.05 -20.32
CA SER A 402 -5.50 -13.14 -19.24
C SER A 402 -4.35 -13.07 -18.24
N TYR A 403 -3.77 -11.88 -18.09
CA TYR A 403 -2.74 -11.61 -17.11
C TYR A 403 -3.24 -10.53 -16.16
N CYS A 404 -3.37 -10.88 -14.88
CA CYS A 404 -3.46 -9.92 -13.81
C CYS A 404 -2.36 -10.26 -12.77
N ASP A 405 -1.73 -9.22 -12.24
CA ASP A 405 -0.78 -9.34 -11.16
C ASP A 405 -1.54 -9.42 -9.83
N LEU A 406 -1.37 -10.50 -9.06
CA LEU A 406 -2.19 -10.78 -7.89
C LEU A 406 -2.07 -9.70 -6.79
N PRO A 407 -0.86 -9.22 -6.44
CA PRO A 407 -0.77 -8.06 -5.57
C PRO A 407 -1.48 -6.83 -6.14
N LEU A 408 -1.41 -6.54 -7.43
CA LEU A 408 -2.13 -5.40 -8.01
C LEU A 408 -3.65 -5.55 -7.91
N LEU A 409 -4.16 -6.77 -8.13
CA LEU A 409 -5.57 -7.13 -7.93
C LEU A 409 -6.02 -6.82 -6.49
N ALA A 410 -5.22 -7.22 -5.50
CA ALA A 410 -5.49 -6.93 -4.09
C ALA A 410 -5.45 -5.42 -3.80
N LEU A 411 -4.43 -4.72 -4.29
CA LEU A 411 -4.26 -3.28 -4.06
C LEU A 411 -5.40 -2.46 -4.68
N ASN A 412 -5.86 -2.81 -5.88
CA ASN A 412 -7.02 -2.17 -6.49
C ASN A 412 -8.29 -2.41 -5.67
N ALA A 413 -8.52 -3.65 -5.21
CA ALA A 413 -9.67 -3.98 -4.36
C ALA A 413 -9.65 -3.25 -3.00
N LEU A 414 -8.48 -2.89 -2.48
CA LEU A 414 -8.32 -2.21 -1.20
C LEU A 414 -8.47 -0.68 -1.27
N ASP A 415 -8.31 -0.05 -2.43
CA ASP A 415 -8.23 1.43 -2.56
C ASP A 415 -9.20 2.02 -3.58
N ASP A 416 -9.75 1.23 -4.51
CA ASP A 416 -10.58 1.71 -5.61
C ASP A 416 -11.97 1.05 -5.61
N ASP A 417 -12.96 1.73 -5.03
CA ASP A 417 -14.34 1.23 -4.99
C ASP A 417 -14.96 1.08 -6.40
N SER A 418 -14.43 1.75 -7.42
CA SER A 418 -14.94 1.60 -8.78
C SER A 418 -14.47 0.30 -9.43
N TYR A 419 -13.40 -0.31 -8.92
CA TYR A 419 -12.81 -1.51 -9.51
C TYR A 419 -13.75 -2.71 -9.51
N ILE A 420 -14.68 -2.79 -8.55
CA ILE A 420 -15.65 -3.90 -8.45
C ILE A 420 -16.60 -3.99 -9.63
N TYR A 421 -16.77 -2.92 -10.40
CA TYR A 421 -17.64 -2.91 -11.57
C TYR A 421 -16.94 -3.50 -12.80
N GLU A 422 -15.61 -3.71 -12.75
CA GLU A 422 -14.80 -4.13 -13.91
C GLU A 422 -13.98 -5.40 -13.66
N TRP A 423 -13.83 -5.83 -12.41
CA TRP A 423 -12.88 -6.88 -12.03
C TRP A 423 -13.24 -8.32 -12.43
N SER A 424 -14.40 -8.62 -13.03
CA SER A 424 -14.80 -10.02 -13.28
C SER A 424 -13.81 -10.78 -14.15
N ASN A 425 -13.32 -10.12 -15.20
CA ASN A 425 -12.34 -10.69 -16.12
C ASN A 425 -10.99 -10.91 -15.44
N ASP A 426 -10.59 -10.02 -14.53
CA ASP A 426 -9.34 -10.16 -13.78
C ASP A 426 -9.44 -11.30 -12.77
N LEU A 427 -10.56 -11.43 -12.06
CA LEU A 427 -10.81 -12.50 -11.10
C LEU A 427 -10.85 -13.87 -11.79
N VAL A 428 -11.72 -14.03 -12.79
CA VAL A 428 -11.91 -15.31 -13.48
C VAL A 428 -10.66 -15.65 -14.32
N GLY A 429 -10.05 -14.66 -14.96
CA GLY A 429 -8.79 -14.83 -15.68
C GLY A 429 -7.65 -15.33 -14.79
N SER A 430 -7.48 -14.72 -13.61
CA SER A 430 -6.47 -15.13 -12.63
C SER A 430 -6.73 -16.53 -12.06
N LEU A 431 -8.00 -16.86 -11.79
CA LEU A 431 -8.41 -18.19 -11.33
C LEU A 431 -7.99 -19.28 -12.31
N TRP A 432 -8.27 -19.07 -13.60
CA TRP A 432 -7.96 -20.06 -14.64
C TRP A 432 -6.48 -20.12 -15.00
N LYS A 433 -5.76 -18.99 -15.00
CA LYS A 433 -4.29 -19.00 -15.21
C LYS A 433 -3.55 -19.83 -14.15
N ASN A 434 -3.93 -19.69 -12.88
CA ASN A 434 -3.36 -20.47 -11.78
C ASN A 434 -3.68 -21.98 -11.88
N SER A 435 -4.69 -22.34 -12.67
CA SER A 435 -5.00 -23.73 -12.98
C SER A 435 -4.12 -24.32 -14.10
N THR A 436 -3.77 -23.52 -15.11
CA THR A 436 -2.99 -23.94 -16.29
C THR A 436 -1.50 -24.12 -16.01
N LEU A 437 -0.90 -23.27 -15.17
CA LEU A 437 0.53 -23.38 -14.79
C LEU A 437 0.90 -24.73 -14.16
N ASN A 438 -0.08 -25.47 -13.63
CA ASN A 438 0.12 -26.75 -12.98
C ASN A 438 -0.29 -27.97 -13.81
N SER A 439 -0.99 -27.82 -14.94
CA SER A 439 -1.16 -28.96 -15.88
C SER A 439 0.15 -29.26 -16.59
N ILE A 440 0.95 -28.22 -16.86
CA ILE A 440 2.27 -28.32 -17.53
C ILE A 440 3.37 -28.86 -16.61
N MET A 441 3.20 -28.79 -15.27
CA MET A 441 4.18 -29.31 -14.30
C MET A 441 3.85 -30.71 -13.76
N ARG A 442 2.76 -31.34 -14.21
CA ARG A 442 2.36 -32.70 -13.79
C ARG A 442 2.34 -33.74 -14.92
N ASP A 443 2.67 -33.31 -16.14
CA ASP A 443 3.11 -34.16 -17.26
C ASP A 443 4.63 -34.10 -17.35
#